data_AF-A0A0G0TY56-F1
#
_entry.id   AF-A0A0G0TY56-F1
#
_cell.length_a   1.000
_cell.length_b   1.000
_cell.length_c   1.000
_cell.angle_alpha   90.00
_cell.angle_beta   90.00
_cell.angle_gamma   90.00
#
_symmetry.space_group_name_H-M   'P 1'
#
loop_
_entity.id
_entity.type
_entity.pdbx_description
1 polymer ?
#
loop_
_entity_poly.entity_id
_entity_poly.type
_entity_poly.pdbx_seq_one_letter_code
_entity_poly.pdbx_strand_id
1 'polypeptide(L)'
;MNEKSNSKQYDLEERTAEFARQCREFVKKLPKTTGNFEDGKQLIRSSGSQAANYIEANEALSKKDFAHRVKICRKETKENFK
;
A
#
# COMPACT_ATOMS: atom_id res chain seq x y z
N MET A 1 16.63 -35.56 0.43
CA MET A 1 17.09 -34.15 0.50
C MET A 1 15.85 -33.28 0.57
N ASN A 2 15.53 -32.75 1.75
CA ASN A 2 14.39 -31.83 1.93
C ASN A 2 14.87 -30.43 1.57
N GLU A 3 14.62 -30.01 0.34
CA GLU A 3 14.69 -28.60 -0.03
C GLU A 3 13.51 -27.90 0.64
N LYS A 4 13.75 -27.30 1.82
CA LYS A 4 12.89 -26.22 2.30
C LYS A 4 13.08 -25.06 1.34
N SER A 5 12.31 -25.03 0.25
CA SER A 5 12.13 -23.82 -0.52
C SER A 5 11.56 -22.78 0.45
N ASN A 6 12.40 -21.82 0.82
CA ASN A 6 11.97 -20.67 1.60
C ASN A 6 11.21 -19.75 0.63
N SER A 7 10.09 -20.24 0.07
CA SER A 7 9.19 -19.45 -0.75
C SER A 7 8.43 -18.53 0.20
N LYS A 8 9.11 -17.48 0.67
CA LYS A 8 8.39 -16.31 1.18
C LYS A 8 7.70 -15.69 -0.04
N GLN A 9 6.56 -16.26 -0.41
CA GLN A 9 5.57 -15.61 -1.24
C GLN A 9 5.13 -14.39 -0.44
N TYR A 10 5.79 -13.28 -0.71
CA TYR A 10 5.45 -12.01 -0.09
C TYR A 10 4.16 -11.55 -0.77
N ASP A 11 3.02 -11.93 -0.19
CA ASP A 11 1.72 -11.45 -0.63
C ASP A 11 1.51 -9.99 -0.18
N LEU A 12 2.33 -9.12 -0.74
CA LEU A 12 2.28 -7.69 -0.47
C LEU A 12 1.06 -7.06 -1.15
N GLU A 13 0.50 -7.69 -2.18
CA GLU A 13 -0.72 -7.23 -2.84
C GLU A 13 -1.91 -7.38 -1.89
N GLU A 14 -2.16 -8.60 -1.38
CA GLU A 14 -3.23 -8.84 -0.42
C GLU A 14 -3.04 -8.00 0.83
N ARG A 15 -1.81 -7.87 1.33
CA ARG A 15 -1.51 -7.07 2.53
C ARG A 15 -1.73 -5.57 2.33
N THR A 16 -1.40 -5.02 1.17
CA THR A 16 -1.62 -3.58 0.90
C THR A 16 -3.09 -3.27 0.62
N ALA A 17 -3.80 -4.18 -0.06
CA ALA A 17 -5.25 -4.09 -0.25
C ALA A 17 -6.00 -4.16 1.09
N GLU A 18 -5.63 -5.11 1.96
CA GLU A 18 -6.21 -5.27 3.29
C GLU A 18 -5.91 -4.06 4.18
N PHE A 19 -4.69 -3.52 4.13
CA PHE A 19 -4.35 -2.29 4.85
C PHE A 19 -5.23 -1.11 4.41
N ALA A 20 -5.41 -0.89 3.11
CA ALA A 20 -6.29 0.17 2.60
C ALA A 20 -7.75 -0.04 3.02
N ARG A 21 -8.21 -1.29 3.10
CA ARG A 21 -9.54 -1.63 3.64
C ARG A 21 -9.64 -1.28 5.13
N GLN A 22 -8.66 -1.63 5.93
CA GLN A 22 -8.61 -1.33 7.36
C GLN A 22 -8.59 0.18 7.63
N CYS A 23 -7.84 0.96 6.85
CA CYS A 23 -7.85 2.42 6.94
C CYS A 23 -9.26 3.00 6.69
N ARG A 24 -9.98 2.49 5.68
CA ARG A 24 -11.37 2.91 5.41
C ARG A 24 -12.30 2.57 6.57
N GLU A 25 -12.19 1.36 7.13
CA GLU A 25 -12.99 0.95 8.29
C GLU A 25 -12.66 1.73 9.57
N PHE A 26 -11.40 2.13 9.75
CA PHE A 26 -10.98 2.99 10.85
C PHE A 26 -11.59 4.39 10.74
N VAL A 27 -11.47 5.03 9.57
CA VAL A 27 -12.00 6.38 9.34
C VAL A 27 -13.52 6.43 9.54
N LYS A 28 -14.26 5.38 9.15
CA LYS A 28 -15.71 5.27 9.40
C LYS A 28 -16.11 5.32 10.87
N LYS A 29 -15.21 4.93 11.79
CA LYS A 29 -15.46 4.90 13.24
C LYS A 29 -15.13 6.22 13.94
N LEU A 30 -14.46 7.14 13.25
CA LEU A 30 -14.05 8.41 13.85
C LEU A 30 -15.25 9.33 14.08
N PRO A 31 -15.27 10.10 15.19
CA PRO A 31 -16.23 11.18 15.38
C PRO A 31 -16.23 12.15 14.19
N LYS A 32 -17.40 12.63 13.80
CA LYS A 32 -17.57 13.57 12.66
C LYS A 32 -17.14 14.98 13.03
N THR A 33 -15.84 15.19 13.19
CA THR A 33 -15.23 16.51 13.35
C THR A 33 -14.55 16.91 12.05
N THR A 34 -14.38 18.22 11.83
CA THR A 34 -13.67 18.73 10.64
C THR A 34 -12.24 18.20 10.56
N GLY A 35 -11.53 18.11 11.69
CA GLY A 35 -10.18 17.53 11.75
C GLY A 35 -10.14 16.07 11.30
N ASN A 36 -11.01 15.23 11.86
CA ASN A 36 -11.08 13.80 11.50
C ASN A 36 -11.48 13.60 10.03
N PHE A 37 -12.26 14.51 9.45
CA PHE A 37 -12.62 14.45 8.05
C PHE A 37 -11.43 14.73 7.12
N GLU A 38 -10.64 15.77 7.43
CA GLU A 38 -9.45 16.10 6.64
C GLU A 38 -8.35 15.03 6.80
N ASP A 39 -8.10 14.58 8.03
CA ASP A 39 -7.14 13.49 8.29
C ASP A 39 -7.59 12.18 7.64
N GLY A 40 -8.89 11.87 7.74
CA GLY A 40 -9.47 10.68 7.14
C GLY A 40 -9.36 10.65 5.61
N LYS A 41 -9.58 11.80 4.94
CA LYS A 41 -9.34 11.91 3.49
C LYS A 41 -7.87 11.64 3.14
N GLN A 42 -6.93 12.22 3.88
CA GLN A 42 -5.50 12.03 3.62
C GLN A 42 -5.09 10.57 3.81
N LEU A 43 -5.57 9.93 4.88
CA LEU A 43 -5.30 8.52 5.17
C LEU A 43 -5.88 7.56 4.12
N ILE A 44 -7.11 7.79 3.66
CA ILE A 44 -7.73 6.95 2.61
C ILE A 44 -6.96 7.11 1.29
N ARG A 45 -6.55 8.33 0.94
CA ARG A 45 -5.80 8.59 -0.30
C ARG A 45 -4.41 7.93 -0.27
N SER A 46 -3.67 8.11 0.84
CA SER A 46 -2.31 7.57 0.96
C SER A 46 -2.30 6.04 0.99
N SER A 47 -3.21 5.41 1.76
CA SER A 47 -3.34 3.95 1.83
C SER A 47 -3.80 3.32 0.51
N GLY A 48 -4.72 3.97 -0.21
CA GLY A 48 -5.14 3.53 -1.55
C GLY A 48 -4.03 3.58 -2.59
N SER A 49 -3.20 4.64 -2.57
CA SER A 49 -2.04 4.77 -3.47
C SER A 49 -1.04 3.61 -3.30
N GLN A 50 -0.78 3.20 -2.06
CA GLN A 50 0.14 2.09 -1.78
C GLN A 50 -0.35 0.75 -2.38
N ALA A 51 -1.65 0.46 -2.27
CA ALA A 51 -2.23 -0.73 -2.87
C ALA A 51 -2.18 -0.68 -4.41
N ALA A 52 -2.57 0.46 -5.01
CA ALA A 52 -2.57 0.64 -6.46
C ALA A 52 -1.16 0.52 -7.06
N ASN A 53 -0.17 1.21 -6.47
CA ASN A 53 1.21 1.15 -6.94
C ASN A 53 1.81 -0.27 -6.89
N TYR A 54 1.40 -1.09 -5.91
CA TYR A 54 1.91 -2.46 -5.80
C TYR A 54 1.23 -3.42 -6.78
N ILE A 55 -0.09 -3.29 -6.99
CA ILE A 55 -0.81 -4.01 -8.05
C ILE A 55 -0.18 -3.69 -9.41
N GLU A 56 0.07 -2.41 -9.69
CA GLU A 56 0.77 -1.97 -10.89
C GLU A 56 2.21 -2.51 -10.99
N ALA A 57 2.92 -2.67 -9.87
CA ALA A 57 4.23 -3.31 -9.89
C ALA A 57 4.13 -4.80 -10.27
N ASN A 58 3.13 -5.52 -9.76
CA ASN A 58 2.91 -6.93 -10.10
C ASN A 58 2.53 -7.14 -11.58
N GLU A 59 1.87 -6.17 -12.21
CA GLU A 59 1.56 -6.17 -13.65
C GLU A 59 2.72 -5.69 -14.53
N ALA A 60 3.90 -5.44 -13.97
CA ALA A 60 5.04 -4.88 -14.71
C ALA A 60 5.52 -5.81 -15.83
N LEU A 61 5.66 -5.23 -17.03
CA LEU A 61 6.03 -5.95 -18.26
C LEU A 61 7.50 -6.45 -18.27
N SER A 62 8.33 -6.00 -17.32
CA SER A 62 9.71 -6.47 -17.16
C SER A 62 10.24 -6.25 -15.74
N LYS A 63 11.32 -6.97 -15.35
CA LYS A 63 12.00 -6.77 -14.05
C LYS A 63 12.49 -5.33 -13.82
N LYS A 64 12.83 -4.62 -14.90
CA LYS A 64 13.32 -3.23 -14.83
C LYS A 64 12.17 -2.25 -14.53
N ASP A 65 10.99 -2.52 -15.09
CA ASP A 65 9.76 -1.77 -14.83
C ASP A 65 9.27 -2.00 -13.39
N PHE A 66 9.28 -3.27 -12.93
CA PHE A 66 9.00 -3.61 -11.52
C PHE A 66 9.88 -2.81 -10.54
N ALA A 67 11.21 -2.80 -10.76
CA ALA A 67 12.14 -2.09 -9.89
C ALA A 67 11.95 -0.56 -9.92
N HIS A 68 11.47 -0.01 -11.05
CA HIS A 68 11.16 1.41 -11.17
C HIS A 68 9.89 1.77 -10.37
N ARG A 69 8.81 1.00 -10.53
CA ARG A 69 7.54 1.21 -9.80
C ARG A 69 7.71 1.06 -8.29
N VAL A 70 8.46 0.05 -7.83
CA VAL A 70 8.79 -0.11 -6.40
C VAL A 70 9.58 1.09 -5.85
N LYS A 71 10.47 1.70 -6.65
CA LYS A 71 11.19 2.93 -6.23
C LYS A 71 10.25 4.13 -6.06
N ILE A 72 9.24 4.27 -6.93
CA ILE A 72 8.22 5.32 -6.82
C ILE A 72 7.42 5.12 -5.54
N CYS A 73 6.90 3.91 -5.32
CA CYS A 73 6.14 3.54 -4.13
C CYS A 73 6.92 3.86 -2.84
N ARG A 74 8.23 3.56 -2.81
CA ARG A 74 9.13 3.90 -1.68
C ARG A 74 9.32 5.41 -1.50
N LYS A 75 9.43 6.18 -2.60
CA LYS A 75 9.61 7.64 -2.55
C LYS A 75 8.37 8.31 -1.98
N GLU A 76 7.19 7.96 -2.49
CA GLU A 76 5.91 8.50 -2.02
C GLU A 76 5.63 8.16 -0.55
N THR A 77 5.96 6.93 -0.14
CA THR A 77 5.84 6.53 1.27
C THR A 77 6.69 7.44 2.15
N LYS A 78 7.95 7.71 1.79
CA LYS A 78 8.84 8.58 2.57
C LYS A 78 8.38 10.04 2.61
N GLU A 79 7.77 10.54 1.54
CA GLU A 79 7.26 11.91 1.51
C GLU A 79 6.01 12.08 2.39
N ASN A 80 5.16 11.06 2.49
CA ASN A 80 3.99 11.07 3.38
C ASN A 80 4.33 10.99 4.89
N PHE A 81 5.58 10.67 5.25
CA PHE A 81 6.05 10.64 6.65
C PHE A 81 6.74 11.94 7.11
N LYS A 82 6.87 12.94 6.23
CA LYS A 82 7.35 14.29 6.59
C LYS A 82 6.18 15.22 6.87
#